data_AF-A0A350CKN9-F1
#
_entry.id   AF-A0A350CKN9-F1
#
_cell.length_a   1.000
_cell.length_b   1.000
_cell.length_c   1.000
_cell.angle_alpha   90.00
_cell.angle_beta   90.00
_cell.angle_gamma   90.00
#
_symmetry.space_group_name_H-M   'P 1'
#
loop_
_entity.id
_entity.type
_entity.pdbx_description
1 polymer ?
#
loop_
_entity_poly.entity_id
_entity_poly.type
_entity_poly.pdbx_seq_one_letter_code
_entity_poly.pdbx_strand_id
1 'polypeptide(L)'
;MSSLYQNIPTSAEQDARLTLLTEWLGSLDLVEVGSRRPASSDASFRRYFRLDVAPALRAKLGDTLIAMDAPPERENVPAFIHVQGLLQEAGVTVPAIVARDVERGFLLLSDLGTTTYLQRLDPDNAAFMYSDAVDALIKFQLHSQPGVLPEFDRAFVLREMNLFPEWFLGRHLGVTMNEAQQAQLDKVFETITNNVLAQQQVFMHRDFHSRNLMFLDQGNPGVLDFQDAVYGPVTYDLASLLRDAYIQWDEEIVLDWVVRYWQSAKQVGLPVNPDIDAFYRDFEFMALQRHLKILGIFCRLNYRDGKPIYMGDLPTVMDYVRKTANRYTELKPLLRLLDAFDAFGDGAAPQVGYTF
;
A
#
# COMPACT_ATOMS: atom_id res chain seq x y z
N MET A 1 -14.84 -25.46 -4.43
CA MET A 1 -13.64 -25.92 -5.14
C MET A 1 -13.27 -24.89 -6.19
N SER A 2 -12.26 -24.06 -5.91
CA SER A 2 -11.49 -23.37 -6.94
C SER A 2 -10.04 -23.53 -6.52
N SER A 3 -9.36 -24.39 -7.27
CA SER A 3 -7.97 -24.75 -7.12
C SER A 3 -7.12 -23.59 -7.64
N LEU A 4 -6.71 -22.72 -6.74
CA LEU A 4 -5.53 -21.88 -6.93
C LEU A 4 -4.52 -22.37 -5.91
N TYR A 5 -3.77 -23.41 -6.30
CA TYR A 5 -2.62 -23.88 -5.55
C TYR A 5 -1.67 -22.70 -5.28
N GLN A 6 -1.59 -22.26 -4.02
CA GLN A 6 -0.46 -21.51 -3.51
C GLN A 6 0.73 -22.47 -3.37
N ASN A 7 1.34 -22.84 -4.49
CA ASN A 7 2.62 -23.56 -4.46
C ASN A 7 3.72 -22.54 -4.20
N ILE A 8 4.18 -22.37 -2.97
CA ILE A 8 5.47 -21.69 -2.74
C ILE A 8 6.50 -22.38 -3.66
N PRO A 9 7.26 -21.64 -4.49
CA PRO A 9 8.20 -22.27 -5.43
C PRO A 9 9.16 -23.19 -4.66
N THR A 10 9.35 -24.41 -5.14
CA THR A 10 10.34 -25.32 -4.56
C THR A 10 11.74 -24.72 -4.68
N SER A 11 12.68 -25.11 -3.82
CA SER A 11 14.06 -24.62 -3.92
C SER A 11 14.65 -24.85 -5.32
N ALA A 12 14.33 -25.99 -5.95
CA ALA A 12 14.74 -26.32 -7.31
C ALA A 12 14.17 -25.36 -8.37
N GLU A 13 12.89 -24.96 -8.26
CA GLU A 13 12.29 -23.96 -9.15
C GLU A 13 12.86 -22.56 -8.92
N GLN A 14 13.15 -22.21 -7.66
CA GLN A 14 13.82 -20.95 -7.30
C GLN A 14 15.22 -20.86 -7.90
N ASP A 15 15.95 -21.97 -7.91
CA ASP A 15 17.29 -22.09 -8.47
C ASP A 15 17.26 -22.04 -10.02
N ALA A 16 16.24 -22.64 -10.65
CA ALA A 16 16.05 -22.59 -12.09
C ALA A 16 15.76 -21.16 -12.59
N ARG A 17 14.83 -20.45 -11.95
CA ARG A 17 14.54 -19.04 -12.29
C ARG A 17 15.75 -18.14 -12.08
N LEU A 18 16.50 -18.39 -11.00
CA LEU A 18 17.70 -17.61 -10.73
C LEU A 18 18.79 -17.82 -11.78
N THR A 19 18.92 -19.05 -12.29
CA THR A 19 19.81 -19.36 -13.42
C THR A 19 19.42 -18.56 -14.66
N LEU A 20 18.13 -18.58 -15.04
CA LEU A 20 17.62 -17.80 -16.18
C LEU A 20 17.83 -16.28 -16.02
N LEU A 21 17.62 -15.75 -14.81
CA LEU A 21 17.89 -14.34 -14.52
C LEU A 21 19.38 -14.03 -14.69
N THR A 22 20.26 -14.91 -14.19
CA THR A 22 21.72 -14.74 -14.27
C THR A 22 22.20 -14.74 -15.72
N GLU A 23 21.68 -15.66 -16.55
CA GLU A 23 21.97 -15.72 -17.98
C GLU A 23 21.50 -14.45 -18.71
N TRP A 24 20.26 -14.00 -18.42
CA TRP A 24 19.72 -12.79 -19.01
C TRP A 24 20.55 -11.56 -18.63
N LEU A 25 20.86 -11.37 -17.34
CA LEU A 25 21.71 -10.28 -16.86
C LEU A 25 23.10 -10.29 -17.51
N GLY A 26 23.69 -11.48 -17.69
CA GLY A 26 24.99 -11.65 -18.35
C GLY A 26 24.98 -11.29 -19.83
N SER A 27 23.81 -11.27 -20.49
CA SER A 27 23.68 -10.87 -21.89
C SER A 27 23.59 -9.36 -22.11
N LEU A 28 23.41 -8.57 -21.05
CA LEU A 28 23.17 -7.13 -21.15
C LEU A 28 24.44 -6.28 -21.08
N ASP A 29 25.53 -6.80 -20.50
CA ASP A 29 26.77 -6.06 -20.20
C ASP A 29 26.55 -4.77 -19.38
N LEU A 30 25.47 -4.69 -18.60
CA LEU A 30 25.11 -3.52 -17.78
C LEU A 30 25.58 -3.61 -16.32
N VAL A 31 25.71 -4.82 -15.79
CA VAL A 31 25.93 -5.09 -14.36
C VAL A 31 27.00 -6.16 -14.16
N GLU A 32 27.65 -6.13 -13.00
CA GLU A 32 28.55 -7.19 -12.56
C GLU A 32 27.71 -8.32 -11.95
N VAL A 33 27.35 -9.34 -12.73
CA VAL A 33 26.43 -10.42 -12.32
C VAL A 33 26.86 -11.12 -11.01
N GLY A 34 28.17 -11.24 -10.77
CA GLY A 34 28.72 -11.84 -9.55
C GLY A 34 28.49 -11.02 -8.26
N SER A 35 28.14 -9.75 -8.36
CA SER A 35 27.86 -8.85 -7.21
C SER A 35 26.45 -8.99 -6.62
N ARG A 36 25.63 -9.86 -7.23
CA ARG A 36 24.21 -10.03 -6.92
C ARG A 36 23.98 -10.33 -5.44
N ARG A 37 23.17 -9.51 -4.80
CA ARG A 37 22.75 -9.65 -3.39
C ARG A 37 21.26 -9.36 -3.23
N PRO A 38 20.57 -9.95 -2.25
CA PRO A 38 19.15 -9.63 -1.99
C PRO A 38 18.95 -8.14 -1.75
N ALA A 39 17.91 -7.55 -2.35
CA ALA A 39 17.52 -6.15 -2.14
C ALA A 39 16.29 -6.02 -1.24
N SER A 40 15.32 -6.92 -1.40
CA SER A 40 14.13 -7.00 -0.56
C SER A 40 13.56 -8.42 -0.61
N SER A 41 12.91 -8.82 0.48
CA SER A 41 12.03 -9.99 0.53
C SER A 41 10.60 -9.47 0.71
N ASP A 42 9.89 -9.31 -0.40
CA ASP A 42 8.52 -8.84 -0.40
C ASP A 42 7.54 -9.99 -0.08
N ALA A 43 6.29 -9.64 0.24
CA ALA A 43 5.22 -10.58 0.45
C ALA A 43 4.70 -11.25 -0.84
N SER A 44 5.02 -10.71 -2.01
CA SER A 44 4.67 -11.24 -3.33
C SER A 44 5.54 -12.43 -3.75
N PHE A 45 5.35 -12.94 -4.97
CA PHE A 45 6.22 -13.94 -5.57
C PHE A 45 7.46 -13.32 -6.25
N ARG A 46 7.57 -11.99 -6.22
CA ARG A 46 8.69 -11.26 -6.83
C ARG A 46 9.94 -11.38 -5.96
N ARG A 47 11.08 -11.46 -6.63
CA ARG A 47 12.39 -11.40 -5.98
C ARG A 47 13.16 -10.21 -6.52
N TYR A 48 13.81 -9.49 -5.62
CA TYR A 48 14.60 -8.31 -5.96
C TYR A 48 16.05 -8.53 -5.57
N PHE A 49 16.95 -8.33 -6.52
CA PHE A 49 18.38 -8.44 -6.31
C PHE A 49 19.08 -7.15 -6.71
N ARG A 50 19.95 -6.66 -5.83
CA ARG A 50 20.83 -5.54 -6.12
C ARG A 50 22.10 -6.05 -6.78
N LEU A 51 22.54 -5.37 -7.84
CA LEU A 51 23.79 -5.63 -8.52
C LEU A 51 24.56 -4.32 -8.69
N ASP A 52 25.89 -4.41 -8.66
CA ASP A 52 26.77 -3.29 -8.99
C ASP A 52 26.76 -3.07 -10.50
N VAL A 53 26.69 -1.80 -10.91
CA VAL A 53 26.76 -1.39 -12.31
C VAL A 53 28.18 -1.56 -12.83
N ALA A 54 28.29 -2.01 -14.09
CA ALA A 54 29.58 -2.15 -14.76
C ALA A 54 30.37 -0.83 -14.72
N PRO A 55 31.68 -0.83 -14.42
CA PRO A 55 32.43 0.40 -14.11
C PRO A 55 32.33 1.49 -15.17
N ALA A 56 32.27 1.12 -16.45
CA ALA A 56 32.15 2.04 -17.58
C ALA A 56 30.78 2.76 -17.67
N LEU A 57 29.74 2.25 -16.99
CA LEU A 57 28.36 2.76 -17.06
C LEU A 57 27.90 3.48 -15.80
N ARG A 58 28.70 3.48 -14.72
CA ARG A 58 28.30 4.05 -13.42
C ARG A 58 27.93 5.53 -13.48
N ALA A 59 28.65 6.31 -14.30
CA ALA A 59 28.36 7.73 -14.49
C ALA A 59 26.96 7.98 -15.10
N LYS A 60 26.36 6.99 -15.77
CA LYS A 60 25.05 7.09 -16.42
C LYS A 60 23.94 6.41 -15.63
N LEU A 61 24.21 5.25 -15.02
CA LEU A 61 23.20 4.39 -14.41
C LEU A 61 23.24 4.39 -12.87
N GLY A 62 24.19 5.10 -12.27
CA GLY A 62 24.46 5.04 -10.83
C GLY A 62 25.35 3.86 -10.46
N ASP A 63 25.57 3.67 -9.15
CA ASP A 63 26.44 2.61 -8.65
C ASP A 63 25.80 1.22 -8.69
N THR A 64 24.47 1.15 -8.56
CA THR A 64 23.72 -0.10 -8.45
C THR A 64 22.42 -0.08 -9.25
N LEU A 65 21.96 -1.27 -9.63
CA LEU A 65 20.65 -1.52 -10.23
C LEU A 65 19.93 -2.65 -9.49
N ILE A 66 18.60 -2.70 -9.63
CA ILE A 66 17.74 -3.73 -9.07
C ILE A 66 17.23 -4.64 -10.17
N ALA A 67 17.63 -5.91 -10.16
CA ALA A 67 17.01 -6.95 -10.95
C ALA A 67 15.75 -7.45 -10.25
N MET A 68 14.61 -7.36 -10.94
CA MET A 68 13.34 -7.95 -10.52
C MET A 68 13.11 -9.25 -11.28
N ASP A 69 12.85 -10.32 -10.53
CA ASP A 69 12.37 -11.59 -11.03
C ASP A 69 10.90 -11.76 -10.63
N ALA A 70 10.00 -11.67 -11.60
CA ALA A 70 8.56 -11.75 -11.43
C ALA A 70 8.00 -12.90 -12.30
N PRO A 71 7.70 -14.08 -11.71
CA PRO A 71 7.25 -15.25 -12.48
C PRO A 71 5.98 -14.95 -13.31
N PRO A 72 6.01 -15.04 -14.65
CA PRO A 72 4.89 -14.63 -15.52
C PRO A 72 3.57 -15.34 -15.24
N GLU A 73 3.62 -16.56 -14.70
CA GLU A 73 2.45 -17.34 -14.33
C GLU A 73 1.76 -16.84 -13.04
N ARG A 74 2.36 -15.88 -12.34
CA ARG A 74 1.87 -15.33 -11.06
C ARG A 74 1.85 -13.81 -11.00
N GLU A 75 2.71 -13.15 -11.75
CA GLU A 75 2.96 -11.72 -11.67
C GLU A 75 2.69 -11.03 -13.01
N ASN A 76 2.03 -9.87 -12.95
CA ASN A 76 1.68 -9.10 -14.13
C ASN A 76 2.72 -8.01 -14.41
N VAL A 77 3.83 -8.40 -15.07
CA VAL A 77 4.87 -7.45 -15.51
C VAL A 77 4.35 -6.37 -16.46
N PRO A 78 3.44 -6.64 -17.43
CA PRO A 78 2.81 -5.59 -18.22
C PRO A 78 2.11 -4.51 -17.39
N ALA A 79 1.38 -4.89 -16.32
CA ALA A 79 0.75 -3.91 -15.42
C ALA A 79 1.79 -3.06 -14.68
N PHE A 80 2.89 -3.66 -14.20
CA PHE A 80 3.99 -2.90 -13.60
C PHE A 80 4.54 -1.85 -14.58
N ILE A 81 4.85 -2.24 -15.82
CA ILE A 81 5.39 -1.32 -16.84
C ILE A 81 4.39 -0.21 -17.15
N HIS A 82 3.10 -0.56 -17.25
CA HIS A 82 2.05 0.40 -17.55
C HIS A 82 1.94 1.48 -16.46
N VAL A 83 1.82 1.09 -15.19
CA VAL A 83 1.69 2.04 -14.08
C VAL A 83 2.99 2.82 -13.85
N GLN A 84 4.15 2.19 -14.02
CA GLN A 84 5.44 2.88 -13.98
C GLN A 84 5.50 4.02 -15.00
N GLY A 85 5.00 3.78 -16.22
CA GLY A 85 4.88 4.80 -17.26
C GLY A 85 3.98 5.96 -16.84
N LEU A 86 2.79 5.68 -16.29
CA LEU A 86 1.85 6.71 -15.82
C LEU A 86 2.45 7.59 -14.71
N LEU A 87 3.15 6.99 -13.75
CA LEU A 87 3.83 7.73 -12.67
C LEU A 87 4.98 8.59 -13.21
N GLN A 88 5.76 8.04 -14.14
CA GLN A 88 6.85 8.78 -14.77
C GLN A 88 6.34 9.96 -15.61
N GLU A 89 5.28 9.77 -16.39
CA GLU A 89 4.60 10.84 -17.13
C GLU A 89 4.05 11.91 -16.20
N ALA A 90 3.57 11.51 -15.01
CA ALA A 90 3.15 12.42 -13.97
C ALA A 90 4.29 13.21 -13.30
N GLY A 91 5.56 12.89 -13.60
CA GLY A 91 6.71 13.50 -12.94
C GLY A 91 6.91 13.02 -11.49
N VAL A 92 6.40 11.82 -11.17
CA VAL A 92 6.68 11.11 -9.93
C VAL A 92 7.94 10.28 -10.08
N THR A 93 8.81 10.33 -9.08
CA THR A 93 10.05 9.54 -9.08
C THR A 93 9.74 8.07 -8.82
N VAL A 94 10.00 7.22 -9.81
CA VAL A 94 9.83 5.76 -9.75
C VAL A 94 11.08 5.08 -10.31
N PRO A 95 11.32 3.78 -10.04
CA PRO A 95 12.44 3.07 -10.63
C PRO A 95 12.36 3.09 -12.16
N ALA A 96 13.36 3.67 -12.82
CA ALA A 96 13.46 3.69 -14.26
C ALA A 96 13.75 2.27 -14.78
N ILE A 97 13.05 1.85 -15.83
CA ILE A 97 13.28 0.56 -16.48
C ILE A 97 14.50 0.69 -17.40
N VAL A 98 15.62 0.08 -17.00
CA VAL A 98 16.88 0.07 -17.75
C VAL A 98 16.88 -1.01 -18.82
N ALA A 99 16.39 -2.20 -18.49
CA ALA A 99 16.22 -3.31 -19.42
C ALA A 99 15.02 -4.18 -19.02
N ARG A 100 14.45 -4.92 -19.97
CA ARG A 100 13.30 -5.80 -19.74
C ARG A 100 13.32 -7.03 -20.63
N ASP A 101 12.90 -8.16 -20.06
CA ASP A 101 12.48 -9.38 -20.75
C ASP A 101 11.10 -9.76 -20.20
N VAL A 102 10.06 -9.25 -20.85
CA VAL A 102 8.68 -9.34 -20.36
C VAL A 102 8.17 -10.78 -20.45
N GLU A 103 8.59 -11.55 -21.46
CA GLU A 103 8.15 -12.93 -21.66
C GLU A 103 8.64 -13.83 -20.52
N ARG A 104 9.87 -13.61 -20.04
CA ARG A 104 10.44 -14.36 -18.90
C ARG A 104 10.12 -13.73 -17.54
N GLY A 105 9.62 -12.49 -17.54
CA GLY A 105 9.24 -11.76 -16.33
C GLY A 105 10.40 -11.11 -15.60
N PHE A 106 11.41 -10.65 -16.34
CA PHE A 106 12.58 -9.99 -15.77
C PHE A 106 12.60 -8.49 -16.10
N LEU A 107 12.87 -7.66 -15.09
CA LEU A 107 13.17 -6.25 -15.27
C LEU A 107 14.50 -5.90 -14.60
N LEU A 108 15.23 -4.94 -15.16
CA LEU A 108 16.38 -4.30 -14.54
C LEU A 108 16.02 -2.83 -14.34
N LEU A 109 16.01 -2.39 -13.09
CA LEU A 109 15.46 -1.12 -12.64
C LEU A 109 16.57 -0.26 -12.02
N SER A 110 16.43 1.07 -12.09
CA SER A 110 17.27 1.97 -11.29
C SER A 110 17.07 1.70 -9.79
N ASP A 111 18.14 1.83 -9.01
CA ASP A 111 18.07 1.67 -7.56
C ASP A 111 17.69 2.99 -6.88
N LEU A 112 16.61 2.98 -6.09
CA LEU A 112 16.16 4.14 -5.30
C LEU A 112 16.78 4.16 -3.89
N GLY A 113 17.79 3.33 -3.65
CA GLY A 113 18.51 3.25 -2.38
C GLY A 113 17.89 2.25 -1.40
N THR A 114 18.16 2.46 -0.10
CA THR A 114 17.78 1.53 0.97
C THR A 114 17.03 2.16 2.12
N THR A 115 16.82 3.48 2.08
CA THR A 115 16.23 4.22 3.19
C THR A 115 14.77 4.53 2.87
N THR A 116 13.88 3.77 3.48
CA THR A 116 12.43 4.03 3.42
C THR A 116 12.06 5.23 4.27
N TYR A 117 10.89 5.81 4.01
CA TYR A 117 10.30 6.84 4.88
C TYR A 117 10.11 6.32 6.29
N LEU A 118 9.65 5.07 6.47
CA LEU A 118 9.46 4.48 7.79
C LEU A 118 10.75 4.47 8.63
N GLN A 119 11.92 4.31 8.00
CA GLN A 119 13.21 4.32 8.68
C GLN A 119 13.73 5.74 8.97
N ARG A 120 13.28 6.74 8.21
CA ARG A 120 13.85 8.09 8.22
C ARG A 120 12.98 9.12 8.95
N LEU A 121 11.67 8.92 8.97
CA LEU A 121 10.70 9.81 9.59
C LEU A 121 11.00 9.96 11.08
N ASP A 122 11.03 11.21 11.52
CA ASP A 122 11.09 11.63 12.92
C ASP A 122 10.25 12.91 13.09
N PRO A 123 9.92 13.33 14.33
CA PRO A 123 9.13 14.54 14.55
C PRO A 123 9.69 15.83 13.92
N ASP A 124 11.02 15.92 13.76
CA ASP A 124 11.67 17.12 13.25
C ASP A 124 11.58 17.23 11.71
N ASN A 125 11.47 16.09 11.01
CA ASN A 125 11.48 16.05 9.55
C ASN A 125 10.14 15.64 8.90
N ALA A 126 9.19 15.10 9.67
CA ALA A 126 7.98 14.50 9.13
C ALA A 126 7.17 15.47 8.28
N ALA A 127 7.02 16.72 8.73
CA ALA A 127 6.28 17.73 7.99
C ALA A 127 6.85 17.98 6.59
N PHE A 128 8.17 17.99 6.44
CA PHE A 128 8.84 18.15 5.15
C PHE A 128 8.65 16.92 4.26
N MET A 129 8.90 15.72 4.81
CA MET A 129 8.77 14.48 4.05
C MET A 129 7.33 14.20 3.60
N TYR A 130 6.35 14.44 4.46
CA TYR A 130 4.94 14.31 4.08
C TYR A 130 4.50 15.38 3.07
N SER A 131 5.09 16.59 3.11
CA SER A 131 4.85 17.59 2.06
C SER A 131 5.33 17.08 0.70
N ASP A 132 6.55 16.54 0.62
CA ASP A 132 7.10 15.97 -0.62
C ASP A 132 6.24 14.79 -1.13
N ALA A 133 5.78 13.92 -0.21
CA ALA A 133 4.90 12.81 -0.56
C ALA A 133 3.52 13.28 -1.06
N VAL A 134 2.96 14.32 -0.45
CA VAL A 134 1.70 14.95 -0.91
C VAL A 134 1.87 15.56 -2.29
N ASP A 135 2.98 16.23 -2.57
CA ASP A 135 3.25 16.80 -3.90
C ASP A 135 3.37 15.71 -4.97
N ALA A 136 4.05 14.60 -4.67
CA ALA A 136 4.12 13.44 -5.56
C ALA A 136 2.73 12.79 -5.78
N LEU A 137 1.92 12.67 -4.72
CA LEU A 137 0.57 12.15 -4.82
C LEU A 137 -0.33 13.03 -5.71
N ILE A 138 -0.31 14.35 -5.49
CA ILE A 138 -1.10 15.29 -6.28
C ILE A 138 -0.72 15.23 -7.76
N LYS A 139 0.58 15.13 -8.08
CA LYS A 139 1.05 14.94 -9.47
C LYS A 139 0.42 13.70 -10.11
N PHE A 140 0.44 12.57 -9.42
CA PHE A 140 -0.16 11.33 -9.93
C PHE A 140 -1.66 11.46 -10.14
N GLN A 141 -2.36 12.05 -9.16
CA GLN A 141 -3.80 12.25 -9.23
C GLN A 141 -4.22 13.25 -10.31
N LEU A 142 -3.40 14.25 -10.64
CA LEU A 142 -3.69 15.19 -11.73
C LEU A 142 -3.61 14.54 -13.12
N HIS A 143 -2.88 13.44 -13.26
CA HIS A 143 -2.75 12.70 -14.53
C HIS A 143 -3.87 11.69 -14.75
N SER A 144 -4.84 11.63 -13.84
CA SER A 144 -5.93 10.67 -13.85
C SER A 144 -6.79 10.72 -15.11
N GLN A 145 -7.09 9.55 -15.64
CA GLN A 145 -7.98 9.37 -16.79
C GLN A 145 -8.89 8.14 -16.57
N PRO A 146 -10.22 8.28 -16.70
CA PRO A 146 -11.13 7.14 -16.61
C PRO A 146 -10.80 6.05 -17.63
N GLY A 147 -10.97 4.79 -17.26
CA GLY A 147 -10.76 3.64 -18.16
C GLY A 147 -9.31 3.30 -18.49
N VAL A 148 -8.32 4.00 -17.91
CA VAL A 148 -6.90 3.65 -18.04
C VAL A 148 -6.48 2.59 -17.02
N LEU A 149 -6.89 2.76 -15.76
CA LEU A 149 -6.66 1.78 -14.69
C LEU A 149 -7.96 1.03 -14.33
N PRO A 150 -7.87 -0.18 -13.74
CA PRO A 150 -9.05 -0.90 -13.27
C PRO A 150 -9.87 -0.07 -12.28
N GLU A 151 -11.19 -0.25 -12.27
CA GLU A 151 -12.10 0.54 -11.43
C GLU A 151 -12.14 0.00 -9.99
N PHE A 152 -12.14 0.91 -9.00
CA PHE A 152 -12.39 0.60 -7.60
C PHE A 152 -13.89 0.62 -7.28
N ASP A 153 -14.60 -0.33 -7.89
CA ASP A 153 -16.07 -0.39 -7.82
C ASP A 153 -16.59 -0.94 -6.47
N ARG A 154 -17.92 -0.98 -6.36
CA ARG A 154 -18.61 -1.52 -5.18
C ARG A 154 -18.20 -2.95 -4.82
N ALA A 155 -18.02 -3.81 -5.81
CA ALA A 155 -17.62 -5.19 -5.56
C ALA A 155 -16.18 -5.24 -5.03
N PHE A 156 -15.31 -4.35 -5.50
CA PHE A 156 -13.96 -4.17 -4.99
C PHE A 156 -13.96 -3.75 -3.53
N VAL A 157 -14.68 -2.67 -3.19
CA VAL A 157 -14.77 -2.14 -1.82
C VAL A 157 -15.23 -3.21 -0.84
N LEU A 158 -16.32 -3.91 -1.16
CA LEU A 158 -16.85 -4.96 -0.30
C LEU A 158 -15.94 -6.17 -0.20
N ARG A 159 -15.29 -6.59 -1.29
CA ARG A 159 -14.33 -7.70 -1.26
C ARG A 159 -13.17 -7.41 -0.32
N GLU A 160 -12.67 -6.18 -0.31
CA GLU A 160 -11.61 -5.77 0.63
C GLU A 160 -12.11 -5.74 2.08
N MET A 161 -13.27 -5.12 2.35
CA MET A 161 -13.82 -5.05 3.71
C MET A 161 -14.23 -6.42 4.26
N ASN A 162 -14.66 -7.36 3.41
CA ASN A 162 -15.02 -8.72 3.83
C ASN A 162 -13.84 -9.54 4.38
N LEU A 163 -12.60 -9.09 4.20
CA LEU A 163 -11.46 -9.66 4.91
C LEU A 163 -11.58 -9.50 6.43
N PHE A 164 -12.22 -8.42 6.90
CA PHE A 164 -12.43 -8.16 8.32
C PHE A 164 -13.27 -9.26 9.00
N PRO A 165 -14.53 -9.54 8.60
CA PRO A 165 -15.32 -10.58 9.24
C PRO A 165 -14.73 -11.99 9.02
N GLU A 166 -14.13 -12.26 7.86
CA GLU A 166 -13.57 -13.58 7.55
C GLU A 166 -12.32 -13.88 8.39
N TRP A 167 -11.32 -13.00 8.32
CA TRP A 167 -9.99 -13.29 8.87
C TRP A 167 -9.75 -12.69 10.24
N PHE A 168 -10.26 -11.49 10.52
CA PHE A 168 -10.09 -10.87 11.83
C PHE A 168 -11.14 -11.39 12.81
N LEU A 169 -12.43 -11.23 12.54
CA LEU A 169 -13.47 -11.70 13.48
C LEU A 169 -13.52 -13.23 13.54
N GLY A 170 -13.69 -13.89 12.39
CA GLY A 170 -13.89 -15.34 12.35
C GLY A 170 -12.62 -16.13 12.71
N ARG A 171 -11.51 -15.86 12.02
CA ARG A 171 -10.28 -16.65 12.19
C ARG A 171 -9.41 -16.20 13.36
N HIS A 172 -9.20 -14.91 13.57
CA HIS A 172 -8.32 -14.40 14.62
C HIS A 172 -8.99 -14.35 16.00
N LEU A 173 -10.19 -13.76 16.10
CA LEU A 173 -10.93 -13.64 17.36
C LEU A 173 -11.82 -14.85 17.67
N GLY A 174 -12.07 -15.75 16.70
CA GLY A 174 -12.94 -16.91 16.89
C GLY A 174 -14.43 -16.55 17.03
N VAL A 175 -14.82 -15.35 16.58
CA VAL A 175 -16.19 -14.85 16.69
C VAL A 175 -17.07 -15.49 15.64
N THR A 176 -18.23 -16.00 16.07
CA THR A 176 -19.33 -16.37 15.18
C THR A 176 -20.50 -15.42 15.40
N MET A 177 -20.77 -14.57 14.43
CA MET A 177 -21.85 -13.58 14.50
C MET A 177 -23.22 -14.23 14.31
N ASN A 178 -24.21 -13.78 15.07
CA ASN A 178 -25.62 -14.10 14.80
C ASN A 178 -26.19 -13.20 13.67
N GLU A 179 -27.39 -13.51 13.19
CA GLU A 179 -28.04 -12.78 12.09
C GLU A 179 -28.19 -11.28 12.37
N ALA A 180 -28.48 -10.89 13.62
CA ALA A 180 -28.64 -9.49 13.99
C ALA A 180 -27.30 -8.73 13.96
N GLN A 181 -26.22 -9.36 14.42
CA GLN A 181 -24.86 -8.81 14.36
C GLN A 181 -24.36 -8.70 12.91
N GLN A 182 -24.61 -9.73 12.09
CA GLN A 182 -24.29 -9.69 10.66
C GLN A 182 -25.02 -8.54 9.97
N ALA A 183 -26.34 -8.41 10.19
CA ALA A 183 -27.13 -7.33 9.61
C ALA A 183 -26.69 -5.92 10.10
N GLN A 184 -26.14 -5.82 11.32
CA GLN A 184 -25.55 -4.57 11.81
C GLN A 184 -24.24 -4.25 11.07
N LEU A 185 -23.36 -5.23 10.90
CA LEU A 185 -22.10 -5.06 10.17
C LEU A 185 -22.35 -4.71 8.70
N ASP A 186 -23.30 -5.38 8.05
CA ASP A 186 -23.68 -5.12 6.66
C ASP A 186 -24.11 -3.67 6.47
N LYS A 187 -24.92 -3.12 7.39
CA LYS A 187 -25.33 -1.70 7.35
C LYS A 187 -24.16 -0.73 7.51
N VAL A 188 -23.18 -1.07 8.35
CA VAL A 188 -21.94 -0.29 8.47
C VAL A 188 -21.17 -0.34 7.15
N PHE A 189 -21.02 -1.51 6.55
CA PHE A 189 -20.33 -1.67 5.27
C PHE A 189 -21.03 -0.90 4.15
N GLU A 190 -22.36 -0.91 4.09
CA GLU A 190 -23.12 -0.08 3.15
C GLU A 190 -22.86 1.41 3.36
N THR A 191 -22.85 1.86 4.62
CA THR A 191 -22.58 3.27 4.95
C THR A 191 -21.19 3.70 4.49
N ILE A 192 -20.16 2.89 4.78
CA ILE A 192 -18.78 3.13 4.34
C ILE A 192 -18.71 3.13 2.82
N THR A 193 -19.25 2.09 2.18
CA THR A 193 -19.22 1.92 0.72
C THR A 193 -19.89 3.08 0.00
N ASN A 194 -21.04 3.56 0.49
CA ASN A 194 -21.74 4.68 -0.11
C ASN A 194 -20.95 5.99 -0.02
N ASN A 195 -20.24 6.25 1.08
CA ASN A 195 -19.35 7.41 1.16
C ASN A 195 -18.18 7.27 0.19
N VAL A 196 -17.48 6.13 0.25
CA VAL A 196 -16.29 5.85 -0.58
C VAL A 196 -16.59 6.00 -2.07
N LEU A 197 -17.71 5.44 -2.55
CA LEU A 197 -18.10 5.52 -3.96
C LEU A 197 -18.68 6.87 -4.39
N ALA A 198 -19.06 7.74 -3.43
CA ALA A 198 -19.53 9.09 -3.74
C ALA A 198 -18.38 10.08 -3.97
N GLN A 199 -17.15 9.73 -3.57
CA GLN A 199 -15.98 10.55 -3.78
C GLN A 199 -15.60 10.61 -5.27
N GLN A 200 -14.92 11.68 -5.65
CA GLN A 200 -14.37 11.79 -7.00
C GLN A 200 -13.22 10.81 -7.19
N GLN A 201 -13.11 10.28 -8.41
CA GLN A 201 -12.19 9.20 -8.74
C GLN A 201 -10.93 9.74 -9.44
N VAL A 202 -9.77 9.22 -9.04
CA VAL A 202 -8.43 9.56 -9.53
C VAL A 202 -7.59 8.29 -9.59
N PHE A 203 -6.42 8.33 -10.21
CA PHE A 203 -5.42 7.28 -10.07
C PHE A 203 -5.02 7.14 -8.60
N MET A 204 -5.03 5.89 -8.16
CA MET A 204 -4.88 5.47 -6.78
C MET A 204 -3.83 4.36 -6.73
N HIS A 205 -2.68 4.65 -6.12
CA HIS A 205 -1.54 3.76 -5.95
C HIS A 205 -1.87 2.56 -5.06
N ARG A 206 -2.74 2.77 -4.07
CA ARG A 206 -3.23 1.84 -3.04
C ARG A 206 -2.29 1.59 -1.88
N ASP A 207 -1.00 1.44 -2.14
CA ASP A 207 0.00 1.20 -1.08
C ASP A 207 0.96 2.38 -0.89
N PHE A 208 0.41 3.61 -0.95
CA PHE A 208 1.15 4.87 -0.79
C PHE A 208 1.38 5.19 0.70
N HIS A 209 2.34 4.48 1.31
CA HIS A 209 2.63 4.57 2.75
C HIS A 209 4.14 4.47 3.03
N SER A 210 4.56 4.71 4.27
CA SER A 210 5.96 4.94 4.66
C SER A 210 6.94 3.81 4.31
N ARG A 211 6.50 2.56 4.16
CA ARG A 211 7.35 1.44 3.70
C ARG A 211 7.63 1.43 2.20
N ASN A 212 6.77 2.05 1.39
CA ASN A 212 6.82 2.05 -0.07
C ASN A 212 7.29 3.40 -0.64
N LEU A 213 7.66 4.34 0.23
CA LEU A 213 8.28 5.61 -0.14
C LEU A 213 9.76 5.57 0.28
N MET A 214 10.64 5.89 -0.66
CA MET A 214 12.10 5.95 -0.48
C MET A 214 12.52 7.40 -0.30
N PHE A 215 13.31 7.67 0.75
CA PHE A 215 13.93 8.97 0.94
C PHE A 215 15.05 9.17 -0.08
N LEU A 216 14.99 10.29 -0.80
CA LEU A 216 15.99 10.69 -1.79
C LEU A 216 16.41 12.14 -1.52
N ASP A 217 17.70 12.45 -1.67
CA ASP A 217 18.16 13.85 -1.57
C ASP A 217 17.63 14.72 -2.73
N GLN A 218 17.31 14.11 -3.87
CA GLN A 218 16.74 14.77 -5.05
C GLN A 218 15.60 13.93 -5.61
N GLY A 219 14.49 14.57 -5.98
CA GLY A 219 13.31 13.87 -6.48
C GLY A 219 12.57 13.07 -5.41
N ASN A 220 12.63 13.50 -4.15
CA ASN A 220 11.92 12.89 -3.02
C ASN A 220 10.39 12.97 -3.19
N PRO A 221 9.62 11.94 -2.79
CA PRO A 221 10.02 10.55 -2.58
C PRO A 221 10.24 9.77 -3.87
N GLY A 222 11.04 8.72 -3.78
CA GLY A 222 10.96 7.59 -4.69
C GLY A 222 9.77 6.69 -4.34
N VAL A 223 8.93 6.33 -5.30
CA VAL A 223 7.69 5.55 -5.08
C VAL A 223 7.85 4.12 -5.59
N LEU A 224 7.51 3.15 -4.75
CA LEU A 224 7.58 1.70 -5.02
C LEU A 224 6.20 1.05 -4.90
N ASP A 225 6.07 -0.18 -5.42
CA ASP A 225 4.90 -1.05 -5.21
C ASP A 225 3.58 -0.51 -5.82
N PHE A 226 3.68 0.08 -7.00
CA PHE A 226 2.57 0.75 -7.70
C PHE A 226 1.77 -0.14 -8.66
N GLN A 227 2.20 -1.38 -8.94
CA GLN A 227 1.62 -2.20 -10.02
C GLN A 227 0.11 -2.48 -9.90
N ASP A 228 -0.42 -2.41 -8.68
CA ASP A 228 -1.80 -2.73 -8.36
C ASP A 228 -2.69 -1.48 -8.34
N ALA A 229 -2.19 -0.36 -8.87
CA ALA A 229 -2.90 0.90 -8.95
C ALA A 229 -4.23 0.77 -9.72
N VAL A 230 -5.21 1.52 -9.26
CA VAL A 230 -6.59 1.52 -9.77
C VAL A 230 -7.09 2.95 -9.94
N TYR A 231 -8.23 3.11 -10.60
CA TYR A 231 -8.99 4.36 -10.62
C TYR A 231 -10.00 4.32 -9.46
N GLY A 232 -9.79 5.19 -8.47
CA GLY A 232 -10.41 5.08 -7.14
C GLY A 232 -10.58 6.42 -6.41
N PRO A 233 -11.18 6.41 -5.21
CA PRO A 233 -11.47 7.61 -4.41
C PRO A 233 -10.25 8.51 -4.15
N VAL A 234 -10.41 9.82 -4.33
CA VAL A 234 -9.34 10.83 -4.19
C VAL A 234 -8.62 10.83 -2.83
N THR A 235 -9.28 10.37 -1.77
CA THR A 235 -8.70 10.35 -0.42
C THR A 235 -7.96 9.07 -0.07
N TYR A 236 -7.98 8.01 -0.90
CA TYR A 236 -7.47 6.68 -0.51
C TYR A 236 -5.98 6.66 -0.20
N ASP A 237 -5.16 7.24 -1.09
CA ASP A 237 -3.71 7.27 -0.89
C ASP A 237 -3.31 8.28 0.17
N LEU A 238 -4.07 9.37 0.36
CA LEU A 238 -3.87 10.28 1.48
C LEU A 238 -4.14 9.57 2.81
N ALA A 239 -5.22 8.78 2.89
CA ALA A 239 -5.53 7.94 4.04
C ALA A 239 -4.46 6.86 4.26
N SER A 240 -3.93 6.27 3.18
CA SER A 240 -2.77 5.36 3.24
C SER A 240 -1.54 5.99 3.89
N LEU A 241 -1.26 7.25 3.52
CA LEU A 241 -0.08 7.98 3.93
C LEU A 241 -0.18 8.49 5.38
N LEU A 242 -1.33 9.08 5.74
CA LEU A 242 -1.50 9.82 7.00
C LEU A 242 -2.14 8.99 8.11
N ARG A 243 -2.77 7.86 7.78
CA ARG A 243 -3.25 6.86 8.74
C ARG A 243 -2.56 5.52 8.51
N ASP A 244 -1.25 5.60 8.33
CA ASP A 244 -0.38 4.45 8.12
C ASP A 244 -0.51 3.45 9.28
N ALA A 245 -0.46 2.16 8.98
CA ALA A 245 -0.52 1.10 9.97
C ALA A 245 0.78 0.97 10.80
N TYR A 246 1.88 1.50 10.27
CA TYR A 246 3.23 1.28 10.82
C TYR A 246 3.78 2.46 11.62
N ILE A 247 3.15 3.64 11.51
CA ILE A 247 3.55 4.86 12.21
C ILE A 247 2.30 5.67 12.52
N GLN A 248 2.28 6.27 13.71
CA GLN A 248 1.14 7.06 14.18
C GLN A 248 1.62 8.45 14.58
N TRP A 249 0.81 9.45 14.22
CA TRP A 249 1.01 10.84 14.55
C TRP A 249 -0.18 11.37 15.35
N ASP A 250 0.05 12.43 16.10
CA ASP A 250 -1.00 13.12 16.84
C ASP A 250 -2.07 13.68 15.88
N GLU A 251 -3.32 13.63 16.36
CA GLU A 251 -4.50 13.96 15.55
C GLU A 251 -4.46 15.37 14.98
N GLU A 252 -3.94 16.33 15.76
CA GLU A 252 -3.83 17.74 15.36
C GLU A 252 -2.85 17.92 14.19
N ILE A 253 -1.75 17.15 14.18
CA ILE A 253 -0.75 17.16 13.11
C ILE A 253 -1.31 16.53 11.85
N VAL A 254 -1.99 15.37 11.99
CA VAL A 254 -2.65 14.72 10.85
C VAL A 254 -3.70 15.64 10.24
N LEU A 255 -4.50 16.32 11.06
CA LEU A 255 -5.50 17.28 10.57
C LEU A 255 -4.85 18.43 9.78
N ASP A 256 -3.75 19.02 10.27
CA ASP A 256 -3.01 20.05 9.54
C ASP A 256 -2.53 19.53 8.16
N TRP A 257 -1.96 18.33 8.10
CA TRP A 257 -1.52 17.74 6.83
C TRP A 257 -2.66 17.43 5.86
N VAL A 258 -3.81 16.94 6.36
CA VAL A 258 -5.01 16.73 5.55
C VAL A 258 -5.52 18.05 4.96
N VAL A 259 -5.53 19.12 5.77
CA VAL A 259 -5.94 20.46 5.32
C VAL A 259 -4.97 21.01 4.28
N ARG A 260 -3.66 20.82 4.45
CA ARG A 260 -2.65 21.23 3.44
C ARG A 260 -2.83 20.50 2.12
N TYR A 261 -3.01 19.18 2.15
CA TYR A 261 -3.34 18.42 0.94
C TYR A 261 -4.60 19.01 0.28
N TRP A 262 -5.67 19.22 1.04
CA TRP A 262 -6.94 19.73 0.52
C TRP A 262 -6.79 21.10 -0.15
N GLN A 263 -6.05 22.02 0.47
CA GLN A 263 -5.76 23.33 -0.07
C GLN A 263 -4.95 23.25 -1.37
N SER A 264 -3.85 22.48 -1.38
CA SER A 264 -3.01 22.29 -2.55
C SER A 264 -3.78 21.63 -3.69
N ALA A 265 -4.52 20.56 -3.41
CA ALA A 265 -5.35 19.83 -4.37
C ALA A 265 -6.39 20.74 -5.01
N LYS A 266 -7.12 21.52 -4.21
CA LYS A 266 -8.10 22.51 -4.69
C LYS A 266 -7.45 23.59 -5.54
N GLN A 267 -6.27 24.09 -5.14
CA GLN A 267 -5.55 25.13 -5.87
C GLN A 267 -5.12 24.69 -7.28
N VAL A 268 -4.72 23.42 -7.43
CA VAL A 268 -4.30 22.85 -8.72
C VAL A 268 -5.46 22.24 -9.54
N GLY A 269 -6.69 22.30 -9.02
CA GLY A 269 -7.89 21.87 -9.73
C GLY A 269 -8.22 20.38 -9.62
N LEU A 270 -7.66 19.66 -8.63
CA LEU A 270 -8.14 18.31 -8.33
C LEU A 270 -9.61 18.35 -7.86
N PRO A 271 -10.41 17.33 -8.21
CA PRO A 271 -11.84 17.29 -7.92
C PRO A 271 -12.10 16.88 -6.45
N VAL A 272 -11.48 17.55 -5.49
CA VAL A 272 -11.75 17.32 -4.07
C VAL A 272 -13.08 17.96 -3.66
N ASN A 273 -13.68 17.46 -2.58
CA ASN A 273 -14.87 18.07 -2.01
C ASN A 273 -14.59 19.54 -1.64
N PRO A 274 -15.39 20.52 -2.12
CA PRO A 274 -15.10 21.94 -1.91
C PRO A 274 -15.29 22.41 -0.47
N ASP A 275 -15.99 21.62 0.35
CA ASP A 275 -16.19 21.80 1.79
C ASP A 275 -15.19 20.95 2.58
N ILE A 276 -14.47 21.58 3.52
CA ILE A 276 -13.39 20.89 4.25
C ILE A 276 -13.94 19.84 5.23
N ASP A 277 -15.09 20.09 5.86
CA ASP A 277 -15.67 19.14 6.82
C ASP A 277 -16.13 17.86 6.09
N ALA A 278 -16.75 18.03 4.93
CA ALA A 278 -17.12 16.93 4.06
C ALA A 278 -15.88 16.20 3.47
N PHE A 279 -14.84 16.92 3.07
CA PHE A 279 -13.58 16.31 2.63
C PHE A 279 -12.90 15.50 3.75
N TYR A 280 -12.85 16.05 4.95
CA TYR A 280 -12.26 15.37 6.10
C TYR A 280 -13.04 14.09 6.44
N ARG A 281 -14.37 14.16 6.39
CA ARG A 281 -15.23 12.98 6.52
C ARG A 281 -14.96 11.93 5.45
N ASP A 282 -14.80 12.35 4.18
CA ASP A 282 -14.45 11.45 3.08
C ASP A 282 -13.11 10.73 3.36
N PHE A 283 -12.11 11.46 3.85
CA PHE A 283 -10.82 10.91 4.27
C PHE A 283 -10.96 9.91 5.43
N GLU A 284 -11.75 10.21 6.45
CA GLU A 284 -11.92 9.32 7.62
C GLU A 284 -12.65 8.02 7.26
N PHE A 285 -13.69 8.11 6.44
CA PHE A 285 -14.43 6.95 5.96
C PHE A 285 -13.56 6.07 5.06
N MET A 286 -12.71 6.70 4.24
CA MET A 286 -11.75 5.98 3.41
C MET A 286 -10.67 5.28 4.25
N ALA A 287 -10.14 5.96 5.27
CA ALA A 287 -9.22 5.37 6.23
C ALA A 287 -9.86 4.17 6.95
N LEU A 288 -11.11 4.29 7.40
CA LEU A 288 -11.82 3.18 8.05
C LEU A 288 -11.99 1.97 7.13
N GLN A 289 -12.39 2.16 5.87
CA GLN A 289 -12.46 1.07 4.88
C GLN A 289 -11.11 0.35 4.77
N ARG A 290 -10.02 1.12 4.64
CA ARG A 290 -8.66 0.60 4.54
C ARG A 290 -8.26 -0.16 5.80
N HIS A 291 -8.53 0.38 6.99
CA HIS A 291 -8.15 -0.28 8.24
C HIS A 291 -8.92 -1.57 8.47
N LEU A 292 -10.22 -1.64 8.11
CA LEU A 292 -10.97 -2.90 8.14
C LEU A 292 -10.34 -3.95 7.22
N LYS A 293 -9.99 -3.57 5.98
CA LYS A 293 -9.20 -4.41 5.08
C LYS A 293 -7.89 -4.85 5.74
N ILE A 294 -7.16 -3.93 6.38
CA ILE A 294 -5.84 -4.18 6.99
C ILE A 294 -5.93 -5.18 8.15
N LEU A 295 -6.93 -5.03 9.04
CA LEU A 295 -7.17 -6.00 10.12
C LEU A 295 -7.35 -7.41 9.56
N GLY A 296 -8.14 -7.55 8.49
CA GLY A 296 -8.35 -8.84 7.82
C GLY A 296 -7.10 -9.36 7.10
N ILE A 297 -6.43 -8.53 6.30
CA ILE A 297 -5.30 -8.96 5.47
C ILE A 297 -4.09 -9.35 6.32
N PHE A 298 -3.81 -8.66 7.43
CA PHE A 298 -2.71 -9.01 8.33
C PHE A 298 -2.96 -10.36 9.00
N CYS A 299 -4.19 -10.62 9.46
CA CYS A 299 -4.57 -11.95 9.97
C CYS A 299 -4.44 -13.02 8.88
N ARG A 300 -4.86 -12.74 7.64
CA ARG A 300 -4.70 -13.68 6.52
C ARG A 300 -3.23 -13.99 6.24
N LEU A 301 -2.38 -12.97 6.16
CA LEU A 301 -0.94 -13.11 5.93
C LEU A 301 -0.29 -13.96 7.03
N ASN A 302 -0.70 -13.79 8.29
CA ASN A 302 -0.22 -14.62 9.39
C ASN A 302 -0.69 -16.09 9.27
N TYR A 303 -2.00 -16.32 9.22
CA TYR A 303 -2.57 -17.67 9.34
C TYR A 303 -2.45 -18.51 8.08
N ARG A 304 -2.54 -17.89 6.90
CA ARG A 304 -2.48 -18.58 5.61
C ARG A 304 -1.05 -18.60 5.06
N ASP A 305 -0.36 -17.46 5.14
CA ASP A 305 0.91 -17.25 4.44
C ASP A 305 2.14 -17.33 5.38
N GLY A 306 1.95 -17.56 6.69
CA GLY A 306 3.03 -17.77 7.65
C GLY A 306 3.86 -16.52 7.95
N LYS A 307 3.26 -15.32 7.86
CA LYS A 307 3.94 -14.03 8.07
C LYS A 307 3.50 -13.36 9.37
N PRO A 308 4.05 -13.76 10.54
CA PRO A 308 3.62 -13.25 11.84
C PRO A 308 3.98 -11.79 12.09
N ILE A 309 4.92 -11.22 11.32
CA ILE A 309 5.42 -9.85 11.52
C ILE A 309 4.29 -8.79 11.45
N TYR A 310 3.25 -9.02 10.64
CA TYR A 310 2.13 -8.09 10.48
C TYR A 310 1.18 -8.05 11.68
N MET A 311 1.24 -9.04 12.58
CA MET A 311 0.36 -9.08 13.75
C MET A 311 0.69 -7.97 14.76
N GLY A 312 1.95 -7.50 14.79
CA GLY A 312 2.39 -6.44 15.69
C GLY A 312 1.71 -5.09 15.44
N ASP A 313 1.20 -4.87 14.22
CA ASP A 313 0.59 -3.61 13.80
C ASP A 313 -0.94 -3.58 14.05
N LEU A 314 -1.56 -4.72 14.41
CA LEU A 314 -3.02 -4.79 14.66
C LEU A 314 -3.52 -3.82 15.74
N PRO A 315 -2.84 -3.60 16.89
CA PRO A 315 -3.31 -2.66 17.90
C PRO A 315 -3.44 -1.22 17.37
N THR A 316 -2.45 -0.76 16.60
CA THR A 316 -2.46 0.57 15.95
C THR A 316 -3.65 0.70 15.00
N VAL A 317 -3.85 -0.30 14.14
CA VAL A 317 -4.96 -0.31 13.18
C VAL A 317 -6.31 -0.34 13.90
N MET A 318 -6.43 -1.11 14.98
CA MET A 318 -7.65 -1.17 15.79
C MET A 318 -7.95 0.17 16.49
N ASP A 319 -6.92 0.88 16.98
CA ASP A 319 -7.09 2.22 17.56
C ASP A 319 -7.68 3.20 16.55
N TYR A 320 -7.18 3.23 15.30
CA TYR A 320 -7.76 4.05 14.24
C TYR A 320 -9.22 3.71 13.93
N VAL A 321 -9.54 2.42 13.84
CA VAL A 321 -10.92 1.95 13.62
C VAL A 321 -11.84 2.44 14.73
N ARG A 322 -11.43 2.27 16.00
CA ARG A 322 -12.22 2.67 17.17
C ARG A 322 -12.40 4.19 17.25
N LYS A 323 -11.34 4.97 17.02
CA LYS A 323 -11.40 6.45 17.00
C LYS A 323 -12.40 6.94 15.95
N THR A 324 -12.30 6.45 14.72
CA THR A 324 -13.20 6.84 13.63
C THR A 324 -14.64 6.41 13.90
N ALA A 325 -14.85 5.16 14.30
CA ALA A 325 -16.18 4.64 14.63
C ALA A 325 -16.84 5.37 15.82
N ASN A 326 -16.03 5.89 16.75
CA ASN A 326 -16.52 6.68 17.87
C ASN A 326 -16.95 8.10 17.48
N ARG A 327 -16.37 8.68 16.42
CA ARG A 327 -16.65 10.06 16.01
C ARG A 327 -17.99 10.21 15.29
N TYR A 328 -18.41 9.20 14.51
CA TYR A 328 -19.60 9.30 13.66
C TYR A 328 -20.76 8.44 14.18
N THR A 329 -21.96 9.02 14.26
CA THR A 329 -23.14 8.35 14.83
C THR A 329 -23.54 7.10 14.05
N GLU A 330 -23.50 7.13 12.73
CA GLU A 330 -23.81 6.01 11.85
C GLU A 330 -22.79 4.86 11.94
N LEU A 331 -21.60 5.11 12.49
CA LEU A 331 -20.58 4.08 12.73
C LEU A 331 -20.60 3.52 14.15
N LYS A 332 -21.43 4.05 15.06
CA LYS A 332 -21.61 3.50 16.41
C LYS A 332 -22.00 2.01 16.46
N PRO A 333 -22.77 1.45 15.50
CA PRO A 333 -23.00 0.01 15.45
C PRO A 333 -21.71 -0.80 15.36
N LEU A 334 -20.70 -0.33 14.61
CA LEU A 334 -19.39 -1.00 14.54
C LEU A 334 -18.70 -1.00 15.91
N LEU A 335 -18.68 0.14 16.60
CA LEU A 335 -18.08 0.24 17.93
C LEU A 335 -18.74 -0.73 18.93
N ARG A 336 -20.07 -0.83 18.92
CA ARG A 336 -20.80 -1.78 19.77
C ARG A 336 -20.47 -3.24 19.44
N LEU A 337 -20.29 -3.57 18.16
CA LEU A 337 -19.87 -4.91 17.74
C LEU A 337 -18.46 -5.21 18.27
N LEU A 338 -17.51 -4.28 18.09
CA LEU A 338 -16.15 -4.43 18.59
C LEU A 338 -16.11 -4.56 20.12
N ASP A 339 -16.86 -3.75 20.86
CA ASP A 339 -16.96 -3.85 22.32
C ASP A 339 -17.55 -5.20 22.77
N ALA A 340 -18.56 -5.70 22.04
CA ALA A 340 -19.12 -7.01 22.30
C ALA A 340 -18.11 -8.13 22.04
N PHE A 341 -17.25 -7.99 21.02
CA PHE A 341 -16.26 -9.01 20.64
C PHE A 341 -15.00 -9.01 21.50
N ASP A 342 -14.55 -7.85 21.97
CA ASP A 342 -13.42 -7.73 22.89
C ASP A 342 -13.71 -8.42 24.23
N ALA A 343 -14.98 -8.49 24.65
CA ALA A 343 -15.41 -9.25 25.83
C ALA A 343 -15.21 -10.78 25.67
N PHE A 344 -14.97 -11.28 24.46
CA PHE A 344 -14.67 -12.69 24.17
C PHE A 344 -13.18 -12.94 23.89
N GLY A 345 -12.37 -11.88 23.75
CA GLY A 345 -10.94 -11.94 23.48
C GLY A 345 -10.11 -11.73 24.75
N ASP A 346 -10.00 -12.74 25.61
CA ASP A 346 -9.00 -12.73 26.67
C ASP A 346 -7.58 -12.68 26.04
N GLY A 347 -6.87 -11.55 26.19
CA GLY A 347 -5.40 -11.60 26.23
C GLY A 347 -4.55 -10.61 25.41
N ALA A 348 -5.01 -9.43 25.02
CA ALA A 348 -4.08 -8.40 24.52
C ALA A 348 -4.36 -7.03 25.17
N ALA A 349 -3.68 -6.78 26.29
CA ALA A 349 -3.52 -5.41 26.78
C ALA A 349 -2.78 -4.58 25.71
N PRO A 350 -3.15 -3.30 25.50
CA PRO A 350 -2.44 -2.44 24.56
C PRO A 350 -0.99 -2.28 25.02
N GLN A 351 -0.04 -2.80 24.24
CA GLN A 351 1.34 -2.31 24.30
C GLN A 351 1.34 -0.92 23.67
N VAL A 352 1.74 0.06 24.47
CA VAL A 352 1.95 1.45 24.07
C VAL A 352 2.94 1.44 22.90
N GLY A 353 2.41 1.65 21.69
CA GLY A 353 3.23 2.02 20.54
C GLY A 353 3.93 3.34 20.87
N TYR A 354 5.16 3.50 20.41
CA TYR A 354 5.88 4.75 20.57
C TYR A 354 5.07 5.88 19.92
N THR A 355 4.38 6.66 20.75
CA THR A 355 3.94 8.01 20.41
C THR A 355 5.21 8.84 20.31
N PHE A 356 5.46 9.43 19.15
CA PHE A 356 6.48 10.44 18.97
C PHE A 356 5.84 11.81 18.92
#